data_AF-A0A1Q3UDY7-F1
#
_entry.id   AF-A0A1Q3UDY7-F1
#
_cell.length_a   1.000
_cell.length_b   1.000
_cell.length_c   1.000
_cell.angle_alpha   90.00
_cell.angle_beta   90.00
_cell.angle_gamma   90.00
#
_symmetry.space_group_name_H-M   'P 1'
#
loop_
_entity.id
_entity.type
_entity.pdbx_description
1 polymer ?
#
loop_
_entity_poly.entity_id
_entity_poly.type
_entity_poly.pdbx_seq_one_letter_code
_entity_poly.pdbx_strand_id
1 'polypeptide(L)'
;MKSKEDILQKYYTYTPDGIPEINHSGLLKAMEEYRLEAEEAAFKAAREMQQQQYQYPTFKEYKESLAAQPIQVSESDKIKLIADSIVEQFLPSDPATLNFSFNFRTEGKSYTAFYARNQQGYWEYQSYTPGS
;
A
#
# COMPACT_ATOMS: atom_id res chain seq x y z
N MET A 1 -31.01 2.11 -5.69
CA MET A 1 -30.28 2.52 -4.47
C MET A 1 -31.19 2.29 -3.30
N LYS A 2 -30.72 1.60 -2.25
CA LYS A 2 -31.47 1.43 -1.01
C LYS A 2 -31.45 2.73 -0.19
N SER A 3 -32.43 2.92 0.69
CA SER A 3 -32.40 4.05 1.61
C SER A 3 -31.30 3.88 2.66
N LYS A 4 -30.94 4.97 3.34
CA LYS A 4 -29.99 4.93 4.45
C LYS A 4 -30.53 4.04 5.58
N GLU A 5 -31.83 4.10 5.85
CA GLU A 5 -32.49 3.27 6.86
C GLU A 5 -32.43 1.77 6.52
N ASP A 6 -32.67 1.38 5.27
CA ASP A 6 -32.59 -0.04 4.83
C ASP A 6 -31.19 -0.62 5.03
N ILE A 7 -30.15 0.19 4.75
CA ILE A 7 -28.76 -0.23 4.92
C ILE A 7 -28.42 -0.34 6.41
N LEU A 8 -28.79 0.65 7.22
CA LEU A 8 -28.57 0.61 8.67
C LEU A 8 -29.27 -0.59 9.32
N GLN A 9 -30.47 -0.95 8.86
CA GLN A 9 -31.26 -2.03 9.43
C GLN A 9 -30.55 -3.39 9.40
N LYS A 10 -29.72 -3.64 8.38
CA LYS A 10 -28.93 -4.87 8.27
C LYS A 10 -27.87 -5.05 9.36
N TYR A 11 -27.43 -3.95 9.95
CA TYR A 11 -26.31 -3.93 10.90
C TYR A 11 -26.77 -3.72 12.35
N TYR A 12 -28.06 -3.50 12.58
CA TYR A 12 -28.61 -3.50 13.94
C TYR A 12 -28.59 -4.91 14.53
N THR A 13 -28.17 -4.97 15.78
CA THR A 13 -28.43 -6.08 16.69
C THR A 13 -29.49 -5.67 17.68
N TYR A 14 -30.33 -6.60 18.13
CA TYR A 14 -31.37 -6.30 19.11
C TYR A 14 -30.92 -6.75 20.48
N THR A 15 -31.03 -5.88 21.48
CA THR A 15 -30.85 -6.27 22.88
C THR A 15 -31.98 -7.23 23.29
N PRO A 16 -31.84 -7.95 24.42
CA PRO A 16 -32.92 -8.79 24.95
C PRO A 16 -34.25 -8.05 25.17
N ASP A 17 -34.19 -6.72 25.36
CA ASP A 17 -35.35 -5.83 25.51
C ASP A 17 -35.93 -5.36 24.15
N GLY A 18 -35.40 -5.84 23.03
CA GLY A 18 -35.86 -5.49 21.68
C GLY A 18 -35.40 -4.13 21.18
N ILE A 19 -34.45 -3.48 21.86
CA ILE A 19 -33.91 -2.18 21.47
C ILE A 19 -32.86 -2.39 20.37
N PRO A 20 -33.01 -1.76 19.20
CA PRO A 20 -31.99 -1.82 18.15
C PRO A 20 -30.73 -1.07 18.60
N GLU A 21 -29.60 -1.77 18.60
CA GLU A 21 -28.28 -1.23 18.88
C GLU A 21 -27.35 -1.51 17.69
N ILE A 22 -26.55 -0.52 17.32
CA ILE A 22 -25.49 -0.67 16.30
C ILE A 22 -24.16 -0.37 16.95
N ASN A 23 -23.24 -1.33 16.88
CA ASN A 23 -21.88 -1.11 17.34
C ASN A 23 -21.08 -0.31 16.30
N HIS A 24 -19.92 0.20 16.71
CA HIS A 24 -19.05 1.02 15.85
C HIS A 24 -18.69 0.32 14.52
N SER A 25 -18.42 -0.99 14.53
CA SER A 25 -18.09 -1.73 13.31
C SER A 25 -19.29 -1.85 12.36
N GLY A 26 -20.49 -2.08 12.90
CA GLY A 26 -21.74 -2.14 12.13
C GLY A 26 -22.05 -0.79 11.48
N LEU A 27 -21.84 0.31 12.20
CA LEU A 27 -22.04 1.65 11.65
C LEU A 27 -21.05 1.95 10.52
N LEU A 28 -19.77 1.62 10.69
CA LEU A 28 -18.76 1.80 9.64
C LEU A 28 -19.11 1.00 8.38
N LYS A 29 -19.53 -0.26 8.53
CA LYS A 29 -19.97 -1.10 7.41
C LYS A 29 -21.20 -0.53 6.70
N ALA A 30 -22.18 -0.03 7.46
CA ALA A 30 -23.37 0.60 6.91
C ALA A 30 -23.01 1.87 6.10
N MET A 31 -22.10 2.69 6.62
CA MET A 31 -21.62 3.89 5.92
C MET A 31 -20.86 3.54 4.64
N GLU A 32 -20.04 2.49 4.68
CA GLU A 32 -19.29 2.02 3.51
C GLU A 32 -20.23 1.48 2.42
N GLU A 33 -21.23 0.66 2.79
CA GLU A 33 -22.24 0.14 1.86
C GLU A 33 -23.03 1.30 1.22
N TYR A 34 -23.47 2.28 2.02
CA TYR A 34 -24.16 3.46 1.50
C TYR A 34 -23.29 4.26 0.52
N ARG A 35 -22.01 4.49 0.85
CA ARG A 35 -21.06 5.19 -0.03
C ARG A 35 -20.90 4.44 -1.36
N LEU A 36 -20.75 3.11 -1.32
CA LEU A 36 -20.59 2.28 -2.51
C LEU A 36 -21.85 2.30 -3.40
N GLU A 37 -23.05 2.18 -2.82
CA GLU A 37 -24.30 2.27 -3.59
C GLU A 37 -24.50 3.66 -4.21
N ALA A 38 -24.16 4.73 -3.48
CA ALA A 38 -24.23 6.10 -3.98
C ALA A 38 -23.26 6.34 -5.15
N GLU A 39 -22.02 5.84 -5.03
CA GLU A 39 -21.03 5.91 -6.11
C GLU A 39 -21.48 5.12 -7.35
N GLU A 40 -22.01 3.91 -7.18
CA GLU A 40 -22.52 3.11 -8.30
C GLU A 40 -23.73 3.78 -8.97
N ALA A 41 -24.64 4.36 -8.18
CA ALA A 41 -25.79 5.09 -8.70
C ALA A 41 -25.38 6.34 -9.47
N ALA A 42 -24.42 7.12 -8.95
CA ALA A 42 -23.85 8.27 -9.64
C ALA A 42 -23.14 7.86 -10.94
N PHE A 43 -22.39 6.76 -10.92
CA PHE A 43 -21.77 6.19 -12.12
C PHE A 43 -22.82 5.81 -13.17
N LYS A 44 -23.91 5.15 -12.79
CA LYS A 44 -25.01 4.80 -13.70
C LYS A 44 -25.72 6.04 -14.26
N ALA A 45 -26.05 7.01 -13.40
CA ALA A 45 -26.72 8.24 -13.81
C ALA A 45 -25.88 9.07 -14.81
N ALA A 46 -24.58 9.20 -14.56
CA ALA A 46 -23.67 9.88 -15.49
C ALA A 46 -23.66 9.21 -16.88
N ARG A 47 -23.88 7.89 -16.91
CA ARG A 47 -23.93 7.12 -18.16
C ARG A 47 -25.28 7.14 -18.89
N GLU A 48 -26.35 7.50 -18.20
CA GLU A 48 -27.64 7.74 -18.85
C GLU A 48 -27.68 9.15 -19.46
N MET A 49 -26.88 10.08 -18.93
CA MET A 49 -26.82 11.47 -19.39
C MET A 49 -25.92 11.71 -20.61
N GLN A 50 -24.94 10.85 -20.88
CA GLN A 50 -24.04 10.99 -22.02
C GLN A 50 -24.38 9.96 -23.13
N GLN A 51 -24.43 10.39 -24.39
CA GLN A 51 -24.54 9.48 -25.55
C GLN A 51 -23.16 9.22 -26.17
N GLN A 52 -22.15 8.95 -25.34
CA GLN A 52 -20.78 8.71 -25.81
C GLN A 52 -20.24 7.36 -25.38
N GLN A 53 -19.16 6.96 -26.05
CA GLN A 53 -18.41 5.76 -25.75
C GLN A 53 -17.69 5.93 -24.41
N TYR A 54 -18.06 5.12 -23.42
CA TYR A 54 -17.49 5.20 -22.07
C TYR A 54 -16.10 4.58 -22.00
N GLN A 55 -15.17 5.26 -21.35
CA GLN A 55 -13.82 4.75 -21.08
C GLN A 55 -13.84 3.51 -20.17
N TYR A 56 -14.80 3.42 -19.25
CA TYR A 56 -14.98 2.28 -18.35
C TYR A 56 -16.37 1.65 -18.56
N PRO A 57 -16.44 0.42 -19.11
CA PRO A 57 -17.69 -0.31 -19.36
C PRO A 57 -18.49 -0.68 -18.11
N THR A 58 -17.87 -0.75 -16.93
CA THR A 58 -18.55 -1.09 -15.67
C THR A 58 -18.06 -0.24 -14.49
N PHE A 59 -18.87 -0.17 -13.43
CA PHE A 59 -18.47 0.52 -12.19
C PHE A 59 -17.24 -0.14 -11.56
N LYS A 60 -17.13 -1.47 -11.67
CA LYS A 60 -15.97 -2.22 -11.19
C LYS A 60 -14.69 -1.77 -11.89
N GLU A 61 -14.68 -1.71 -13.22
CA GLU A 61 -13.51 -1.26 -13.99
C GLU A 61 -13.11 0.18 -13.68
N TYR A 62 -14.08 1.06 -13.44
CA TYR A 62 -13.82 2.42 -12.96
C TYR A 62 -13.18 2.43 -11.56
N LYS A 63 -13.61 1.57 -10.64
CA LYS A 63 -12.97 1.48 -9.31
C LYS A 63 -11.57 0.89 -9.38
N GLU A 64 -11.35 -0.09 -10.25
CA GLU A 64 -10.05 -0.71 -10.47
C GLU A 64 -9.06 0.28 -11.11
N SER A 65 -9.51 1.19 -11.98
CA SER A 65 -8.64 2.23 -12.55
C SER A 65 -8.21 3.28 -11.53
N LEU A 66 -9.03 3.51 -10.50
CA LEU A 66 -8.69 4.39 -9.37
C LEU A 66 -7.86 3.70 -8.29
N ALA A 67 -7.70 2.38 -8.34
CA ALA A 67 -6.89 1.67 -7.38
C ALA A 67 -5.43 2.13 -7.52
N ALA A 68 -4.83 2.54 -6.40
CA ALA A 68 -3.40 2.81 -6.37
C ALA A 68 -2.67 1.54 -6.83
N GLN A 69 -1.93 1.64 -7.93
CA GLN A 69 -1.08 0.54 -8.35
C GLN A 69 -0.09 0.26 -7.22
N PRO A 70 0.04 -0.99 -6.74
CA PRO A 70 1.05 -1.30 -5.76
C PRO A 70 2.40 -0.93 -6.36
N ILE A 71 3.13 -0.03 -5.71
CA ILE A 71 4.50 0.30 -6.10
C ILE A 71 5.26 -1.01 -6.00
N GLN A 72 5.55 -1.63 -7.14
CA GLN A 72 6.44 -2.79 -7.19
C GLN A 72 7.85 -2.28 -6.90
N VAL A 73 8.22 -2.30 -5.62
CA VAL A 73 9.58 -2.01 -5.19
C VAL A 73 10.47 -3.10 -5.78
N SER A 74 11.42 -2.70 -6.62
CA SER A 74 12.34 -3.63 -7.27
C SER A 74 13.15 -4.42 -6.23
N GLU A 75 13.62 -5.62 -6.57
CA GLU A 75 14.49 -6.40 -5.67
C GLU A 75 15.75 -5.59 -5.28
N SER A 76 16.32 -4.83 -6.22
CA SER A 76 17.42 -3.90 -5.96
C SER A 76 17.08 -2.81 -4.93
N ASP A 77 15.89 -2.21 -5.01
CA ASP A 77 15.48 -1.18 -4.05
C ASP A 77 15.26 -1.77 -2.65
N LYS A 78 14.71 -2.98 -2.57
CA LYS A 78 14.57 -3.70 -1.29
C LYS A 78 15.93 -4.02 -0.67
N ILE A 79 16.86 -4.53 -1.47
CA ILE A 79 18.22 -4.87 -1.04
C ILE A 79 18.93 -3.60 -0.54
N LYS A 80 18.85 -2.50 -1.30
CA LYS A 80 19.41 -1.21 -0.89
C LYS A 80 18.81 -0.74 0.43
N LEU A 81 17.48 -0.73 0.56
CA LEU A 81 16.79 -0.29 1.77
C LEU A 81 17.25 -1.07 3.01
N ILE A 82 17.37 -2.39 2.88
CA ILE A 82 17.82 -3.24 3.99
C ILE A 82 19.29 -2.97 4.29
N ALA A 83 20.15 -2.88 3.26
CA ALA A 83 21.56 -2.58 3.44
C ALA A 83 21.75 -1.22 4.15
N ASP A 84 21.04 -0.18 3.73
CA ASP A 84 21.09 1.16 4.35
C ASP A 84 20.60 1.12 5.81
N SER A 85 19.64 0.24 6.14
CA SER A 85 19.12 0.11 7.51
C SER A 85 20.09 -0.53 8.51
N ILE A 86 21.13 -1.22 8.03
CA ILE A 86 22.10 -1.93 8.88
C ILE A 86 23.54 -1.46 8.67
N VAL A 87 23.80 -0.59 7.68
CA VAL A 87 25.14 -0.13 7.29
C VAL A 87 25.94 0.44 8.46
N GLU A 88 25.27 1.11 9.40
CA GLU A 88 25.89 1.72 10.59
C GLU A 88 26.63 0.70 11.47
N GLN A 89 26.22 -0.57 11.45
CA GLN A 89 26.86 -1.65 12.22
C GLN A 89 28.17 -2.16 11.59
N PHE A 90 28.41 -1.82 10.32
CA PHE A 90 29.53 -2.31 9.51
C PHE A 90 30.50 -1.20 9.10
N LEU A 91 30.32 0.01 9.62
CA LEU A 91 31.19 1.13 9.27
C LEU A 91 32.65 0.85 9.70
N PRO A 92 33.62 1.05 8.80
CA PRO A 92 35.02 0.86 9.14
C PRO A 92 35.49 1.93 10.13
N SER A 93 36.25 1.51 11.15
CA SER A 93 36.83 2.43 12.14
C SER A 93 38.00 3.25 11.59
N ASP A 94 38.61 2.81 10.48
CA ASP A 94 39.74 3.50 9.86
C ASP A 94 39.24 4.66 8.97
N PRO A 95 39.55 5.92 9.31
CA PRO A 95 39.12 7.08 8.55
C PRO A 95 39.72 7.16 7.14
N ALA A 96 40.79 6.40 6.84
CA ALA A 96 41.38 6.32 5.51
C ALA A 96 40.62 5.37 4.57
N THR A 97 39.66 4.60 5.07
CA THR A 97 38.86 3.69 4.24
C THR A 97 37.95 4.49 3.31
N LEU A 98 38.05 4.22 2.01
CA LEU A 98 37.22 4.86 0.97
C LEU A 98 36.10 3.95 0.48
N ASN A 99 36.24 2.64 0.64
CA ASN A 99 35.27 1.64 0.21
C ASN A 99 35.19 0.52 1.23
N PHE A 100 33.99 0.00 1.47
CA PHE A 100 33.82 -1.22 2.24
C PHE A 100 32.63 -2.03 1.73
N SER A 101 32.58 -3.28 2.12
CA SER A 101 31.46 -4.16 1.84
C SER A 101 31.14 -5.04 3.04
N PHE A 102 29.89 -5.46 3.13
CA PHE A 102 29.46 -6.39 4.17
C PHE A 102 28.42 -7.37 3.62
N ASN A 103 28.35 -8.52 4.26
CA ASN A 103 27.40 -9.57 3.92
C ASN A 103 26.18 -9.48 4.83
N PHE A 104 25.00 -9.64 4.25
CA PHE A 104 23.74 -9.70 4.99
C PHE A 104 22.79 -10.71 4.35
N ARG A 105 21.75 -11.10 5.10
CA ARG A 105 20.73 -12.04 4.63
C ARG A 105 19.35 -11.41 4.70
N THR A 106 18.57 -11.57 3.65
CA THR A 106 17.16 -11.20 3.60
C THR A 106 16.39 -12.16 2.69
N GLU A 107 15.13 -12.41 3.03
CA GLU A 107 14.25 -13.33 2.27
C GLU A 107 14.89 -14.71 2.00
N GLY A 108 15.72 -15.20 2.93
CA GLY A 108 16.43 -16.48 2.80
C GLY A 108 17.62 -16.48 1.84
N LYS A 109 17.96 -15.36 1.20
CA LYS A 109 19.11 -15.19 0.31
C LYS A 109 20.22 -14.39 0.99
N SER A 110 21.47 -14.68 0.63
CA SER A 110 22.63 -13.89 1.08
C SER A 110 23.01 -12.87 0.03
N TYR A 111 23.46 -11.69 0.47
CA TYR A 111 23.91 -10.60 -0.40
C TYR A 111 25.14 -9.94 0.20
N THR A 112 25.99 -9.40 -0.66
CA THR A 112 27.09 -8.50 -0.30
C THR A 112 26.73 -7.10 -0.79
N ALA A 113 26.63 -6.11 0.09
CA ALA A 113 26.46 -4.71 -0.28
C ALA A 113 27.81 -3.99 -0.35
N PHE A 114 27.97 -3.09 -1.31
CA PHE A 114 29.17 -2.29 -1.52
C PHE A 114 28.87 -0.81 -1.31
N TYR A 115 29.71 -0.14 -0.51
CA TYR A 115 29.61 1.27 -0.21
C TYR A 115 30.92 1.98 -0.54
N ALA A 116 30.81 3.21 -1.02
CA ALA A 116 31.92 4.11 -1.26
C ALA A 116 31.69 5.43 -0.51
N ARG A 117 32.78 6.07 -0.10
CA ARG A 117 32.71 7.38 0.54
C ARG A 117 32.62 8.47 -0.52
N ASN A 118 31.60 9.31 -0.44
CA ASN A 118 31.41 10.41 -1.39
C ASN A 118 32.32 11.61 -1.05
N GLN A 119 32.31 12.64 -1.91
CA GLN A 119 33.13 13.85 -1.75
C GLN A 119 32.81 14.65 -0.47
N GLN A 120 31.62 14.47 0.11
CA GLN A 120 31.19 15.09 1.35
C GLN A 120 31.57 14.25 2.59
N GLY A 121 32.17 13.07 2.40
CA GLY A 121 32.59 12.19 3.47
C GLY A 121 31.51 11.22 3.98
N TYR A 122 30.33 11.18 3.35
CA TYR A 122 29.25 10.24 3.69
C TYR A 122 29.40 8.93 2.92
N TRP A 123 28.88 7.84 3.50
CA TRP A 123 28.83 6.53 2.86
C TRP A 123 27.64 6.45 1.91
N GLU A 124 27.90 6.06 0.67
CA GLU A 124 26.89 5.93 -0.37
C GLU A 124 26.87 4.50 -0.94
N TYR A 125 25.67 3.91 -0.95
CA TYR A 125 25.43 2.61 -1.57
C TYR A 125 25.77 2.63 -3.06
N GLN A 126 26.62 1.71 -3.50
CA GLN A 126 27.04 1.60 -4.90
C GLN A 126 26.32 0.45 -5.62
N SER A 127 26.35 -0.74 -5.02
CA SER A 127 25.85 -1.95 -5.66
C SER A 127 25.69 -3.10 -4.67
N TYR A 128 25.15 -4.22 -5.16
CA TYR A 128 25.15 -5.49 -4.46
C TYR A 128 25.59 -6.63 -5.39
N THR A 129 26.05 -7.71 -4.77
CA THR A 129 26.19 -9.02 -5.42
C THR A 129 25.42 -10.06 -4.63
N PRO A 130 24.67 -10.97 -5.29
CA PRO A 130 24.12 -12.13 -4.62
C PRO A 130 25.25 -13.01 -4.08
N GLY A 131 25.12 -13.44 -2.82
CA GLY A 131 26.03 -14.40 -2.22
C GLY A 131 25.81 -15.79 -2.79
N SER A 132 26.89 -16.54 -2.95
CA SER A 132 26.87 -17.96 -3.34
C SER A 132 26.33 -18.85 -2.23
#